data_AF-A0A5M3WE04-F1
#
_entry.id   AF-A0A5M3WE04-F1
#
_cell.length_a   1.000
_cell.length_b   1.000
_cell.length_c   1.000
_cell.angle_alpha   90.00
_cell.angle_beta   90.00
_cell.angle_gamma   90.00
#
_symmetry.space_group_name_H-M   'P 1'
#
loop_
_entity.id
_entity.type
_entity.pdbx_description
1 polymer ?
#
loop_
_entity_poly.entity_id
_entity_poly.type
_entity_poly.pdbx_seq_one_letter_code
_entity_poly.pdbx_strand_id
1 'polypeptide(L)'
;MKISVIIPTYNRAEMLRDTLNHLARQDISADDFEVIVSDDGSSDHTKDVVDSFAGQLHMKYHFMEYLGFRAGHARNAGARMASAPLFVFLDTGGMVGPGFLRAHLAEHARPGGPRAIVGYAYGYNPDYGHDQVDAIAEAMSRMPPEQVVEHFTGQSWFLDVRHGLYEKYDFDLSRMAIPWLLFFTINVSVPAKEFHEVGGFDEGFDRWGCEDMHLGFRLFKSGVPLVLSRTAWALEYPHERNRANDMQDVAINLRYFLRGWEEPQVELLALLIPRLLFGTIDDECRAVLDWAASVRDLDVSAEIDAAVQEIAPTGRIVVIGAGGRVPPSLPPATLFDIDRDLLQRATAGGGHTGHHRIGLLTGLEDQSVDTVVITSRMAGLWDRWSEDLLAEAGRVGRKIHVTFSAHS
;
A
#
# COMPACT_ATOMS: atom_id res chain seq x y z
N MET A 1 27.51 1.77 -7.47
CA MET A 1 26.30 0.99 -7.80
C MET A 1 25.61 1.73 -8.93
N LYS A 2 25.12 1.06 -9.97
CA LYS A 2 24.40 1.72 -11.07
C LYS A 2 22.90 1.80 -10.79
N ILE A 3 22.19 2.72 -11.43
CA ILE A 3 20.74 2.92 -11.30
C ILE A 3 20.01 2.66 -12.63
N SER A 4 18.83 2.07 -12.55
CA SER A 4 17.82 2.12 -13.61
C SER A 4 16.65 2.95 -13.11
N VAL A 5 16.44 4.13 -13.69
CA VAL A 5 15.27 4.97 -13.41
C VAL A 5 14.12 4.48 -14.29
N ILE A 6 13.03 4.04 -13.68
CA ILE A 6 11.88 3.46 -14.39
C ILE A 6 10.69 4.42 -14.25
N ILE A 7 10.20 4.91 -15.38
CA ILE A 7 9.14 5.92 -15.46
C ILE A 7 7.95 5.33 -16.24
N PRO A 8 6.80 5.07 -15.58
CA PRO A 8 5.56 4.77 -16.29
C PRO A 8 4.97 6.07 -16.86
N THR A 9 4.41 6.02 -18.07
CA THR A 9 3.74 7.17 -18.70
C THR A 9 2.51 6.74 -19.49
N TYR A 10 1.54 7.65 -19.63
CA TYR A 10 0.37 7.51 -20.50
C TYR A 10 -0.20 8.89 -20.84
N ASN A 11 -0.13 9.29 -22.11
CA ASN A 11 -0.65 10.57 -22.64
C ASN A 11 -0.16 11.81 -21.85
N ARG A 12 1.14 11.84 -21.54
CA ARG A 12 1.77 12.89 -20.72
C ARG A 12 3.10 13.37 -21.32
N ALA A 13 3.20 13.46 -22.65
CA ALA A 13 4.44 13.78 -23.37
C ALA A 13 5.20 15.01 -22.80
N GLU A 14 4.52 16.13 -22.52
CA GLU A 14 5.19 17.34 -22.01
C GLU A 14 5.67 17.21 -20.55
N MET A 15 4.87 16.60 -19.65
CA MET A 15 5.34 16.29 -18.29
C MET A 15 6.52 15.32 -18.30
N LEU A 16 6.51 14.36 -19.23
CA LEU A 16 7.65 13.46 -19.42
C LEU A 16 8.88 14.23 -19.88
N ARG A 17 8.73 15.15 -20.84
CA ARG A 17 9.82 16.02 -21.31
C ARG A 17 10.47 16.76 -20.14
N ASP A 18 9.67 17.34 -19.26
CA ASP A 18 10.17 18.03 -18.07
C ASP A 18 10.90 17.06 -17.13
N THR A 19 10.31 15.89 -16.86
CA THR A 19 10.93 14.85 -16.02
C THR A 19 12.32 14.45 -16.56
N LEU A 20 12.43 14.24 -17.88
CA LEU A 20 13.68 13.88 -18.54
C LEU A 20 14.70 15.03 -18.53
N ASN A 21 14.27 16.29 -18.70
CA ASN A 21 15.14 17.46 -18.54
C ASN A 21 15.76 17.52 -17.14
N HIS A 22 14.99 17.18 -16.09
CA HIS A 22 15.50 17.12 -14.72
C HIS A 22 16.45 15.96 -14.47
N LEU A 23 16.22 14.81 -15.11
CA LEU A 23 17.16 13.68 -15.08
C LEU A 23 18.44 13.94 -15.89
N ALA A 24 18.41 14.78 -16.92
CA ALA A 24 19.62 15.20 -17.65
C ALA A 24 20.55 16.10 -16.81
N ARG A 25 20.07 16.64 -15.69
CA ARG A 25 20.80 17.55 -14.80
C ARG A 25 21.47 16.86 -13.60
N GLN A 26 21.46 15.53 -13.53
CA GLN A 26 21.97 14.80 -12.38
C GLN A 26 23.49 14.98 -12.19
N ASP A 27 23.95 15.01 -10.93
CA ASP A 27 25.34 15.27 -10.54
C ASP A 27 26.24 14.01 -10.52
N ILE A 28 25.74 12.89 -11.02
CA ILE A 28 26.48 11.64 -11.22
C ILE A 28 26.79 11.44 -12.72
N SER A 29 27.73 10.52 -13.02
CA SER A 29 28.04 10.21 -14.42
C SER A 29 26.82 9.69 -15.16
N ALA A 30 26.63 10.13 -16.40
CA ALA A 30 25.60 9.57 -17.28
C ALA A 30 25.77 8.04 -17.42
N ASP A 31 26.99 7.51 -17.38
CA ASP A 31 27.26 6.07 -17.47
C ASP A 31 26.90 5.26 -16.21
N ASP A 32 26.57 5.94 -15.10
CA ASP A 32 26.16 5.33 -13.84
C ASP A 32 24.66 5.10 -13.74
N PHE A 33 23.87 5.59 -14.71
CA PHE A 33 22.44 5.32 -14.74
C PHE A 33 21.88 5.20 -16.16
N GLU A 34 20.73 4.54 -16.24
CA GLU A 34 19.89 4.49 -17.44
C GLU A 34 18.47 4.92 -17.09
N VAL A 35 17.73 5.38 -18.09
CA VAL A 35 16.34 5.80 -17.95
C VAL A 35 15.47 4.93 -18.86
N ILE A 36 14.50 4.26 -18.26
CA ILE A 36 13.54 3.40 -18.95
C ILE A 36 12.16 4.05 -18.87
N VAL A 37 11.64 4.46 -20.02
CA VAL A 37 10.27 4.95 -20.14
C VAL A 37 9.37 3.80 -20.58
N SER A 38 8.38 3.48 -19.77
CA SER A 38 7.37 2.46 -20.05
C SER A 38 6.04 3.13 -20.34
N ASP A 39 5.70 3.19 -21.62
CA ASP A 39 4.49 3.83 -22.14
C ASP A 39 3.32 2.83 -22.17
N ASP A 40 2.28 3.10 -21.39
CA ASP A 40 1.05 2.29 -21.27
C ASP A 40 0.03 2.62 -22.40
N GLY A 41 0.53 2.87 -23.60
CA GLY A 41 -0.30 3.02 -24.80
C GLY A 41 -0.71 4.44 -25.12
N SER A 42 0.20 5.40 -24.96
CA SER A 42 -0.02 6.79 -25.35
C SER A 42 -0.34 6.92 -26.83
N SER A 43 -1.21 7.89 -27.13
CA SER A 43 -1.59 8.32 -28.47
C SER A 43 -1.01 9.68 -28.86
N ASP A 44 -0.30 10.34 -27.93
CA ASP A 44 0.40 11.60 -28.16
C ASP A 44 1.83 11.38 -28.68
N HIS A 45 2.64 12.44 -28.73
CA HIS A 45 4.03 12.40 -29.20
C HIS A 45 5.04 11.94 -28.14
N THR A 46 4.62 11.10 -27.18
CA THR A 46 5.48 10.57 -26.10
C THR A 46 6.76 9.92 -26.63
N LYS A 47 6.67 9.11 -27.68
CA LYS A 47 7.87 8.48 -28.28
C LYS A 47 8.86 9.52 -28.83
N ASP A 48 8.38 10.57 -29.48
CA ASP A 48 9.23 11.63 -30.03
C ASP A 48 9.95 12.40 -28.92
N VAL A 49 9.28 12.60 -27.78
CA VAL A 49 9.92 13.15 -26.57
C VAL A 49 11.08 12.26 -26.15
N VAL A 50 10.86 10.96 -25.97
CA VAL A 50 11.90 10.01 -25.54
C VAL A 50 13.09 10.00 -26.50
N ASP A 51 12.83 9.91 -27.80
CA ASP A 51 13.87 9.87 -28.82
C ASP A 51 14.74 11.14 -28.81
N SER A 52 14.16 12.31 -28.45
CA SER A 52 14.89 13.58 -28.36
C SER A 52 15.97 13.63 -27.25
N PHE A 53 15.94 12.68 -26.29
CA PHE A 53 16.92 12.60 -25.20
C PHE A 53 18.03 11.56 -25.40
N ALA A 54 18.03 10.80 -26.50
CA ALA A 54 19.00 9.72 -26.73
C ALA A 54 20.48 10.16 -26.75
N GLY A 55 20.76 11.45 -26.95
CA GLY A 55 22.12 12.02 -26.89
C GLY A 55 22.52 12.60 -25.52
N GLN A 56 21.61 12.65 -24.56
CA GLN A 56 21.83 13.23 -23.22
C GLN A 56 21.73 12.18 -22.12
N LEU A 57 20.91 11.14 -22.33
CA LEU A 57 20.60 10.09 -21.38
C LEU A 57 20.70 8.72 -22.06
N HIS A 58 21.10 7.69 -21.31
CA HIS A 58 21.01 6.30 -21.76
C HIS A 58 19.54 5.85 -21.70
N MET A 59 18.81 6.10 -22.79
CA MET A 59 17.38 5.84 -22.88
C MET A 59 17.06 4.41 -23.30
N LYS A 60 16.05 3.84 -22.66
CA LYS A 60 15.29 2.68 -23.14
C LYS A 60 13.81 3.04 -23.17
N TYR A 61 13.11 2.53 -24.17
CA TYR A 61 11.69 2.80 -24.37
C TYR A 61 10.92 1.50 -24.57
N HIS A 62 9.81 1.36 -23.85
CA HIS A 62 8.86 0.28 -24.04
C HIS A 62 7.49 0.85 -24.32
N PHE A 63 6.87 0.44 -25.41
CA PHE A 63 5.47 0.74 -25.71
C PHE A 63 4.62 -0.50 -25.49
N MET A 64 3.50 -0.31 -24.81
CA MET A 64 2.46 -1.31 -24.62
C MET A 64 1.16 -0.81 -25.26
N GLU A 65 0.35 -1.70 -25.82
CA GLU A 65 -1.01 -1.33 -26.23
C GLU A 65 -1.86 -0.97 -25.01
N TYR A 66 -2.64 0.11 -25.06
CA TYR A 66 -3.54 0.52 -23.97
C TYR A 66 -4.70 -0.47 -23.78
N LEU A 67 -4.75 -1.15 -22.63
CA LEU A 67 -5.83 -2.06 -22.25
C LEU A 67 -6.53 -1.63 -20.95
N GLY A 68 -6.55 -0.32 -20.68
CA GLY A 68 -6.98 0.23 -19.39
C GLY A 68 -5.80 0.54 -18.45
N PHE A 69 -6.12 1.03 -17.26
CA PHE A 69 -5.13 1.46 -16.27
C PHE A 69 -4.27 0.28 -15.78
N ARG A 70 -2.96 0.29 -16.06
CA ARG A 70 -2.05 -0.80 -15.65
C ARG A 70 -0.67 -0.27 -15.23
N ALA A 71 -0.64 0.68 -14.30
CA ALA A 71 0.62 1.27 -13.81
C ALA A 71 1.63 0.22 -13.30
N GLY A 72 1.18 -0.77 -12.53
CA GLY A 72 2.04 -1.89 -12.08
C GLY A 72 2.65 -2.69 -13.23
N HIS A 73 1.87 -2.96 -14.28
CA HIS A 73 2.36 -3.65 -15.47
C HIS A 73 3.39 -2.80 -16.25
N ALA A 74 3.14 -1.50 -16.41
CA ALA A 74 4.10 -0.59 -17.04
C ALA A 74 5.41 -0.53 -16.26
N ARG A 75 5.36 -0.41 -14.93
CA ARG A 75 6.55 -0.43 -14.06
C ARG A 75 7.30 -1.77 -14.14
N ASN A 76 6.60 -2.90 -14.14
CA ASN A 76 7.22 -4.22 -14.35
C ASN A 76 7.86 -4.35 -15.74
N ALA A 77 7.23 -3.81 -16.78
CA ALA A 77 7.80 -3.83 -18.14
C ALA A 77 9.14 -3.09 -18.21
N GLY A 78 9.20 -1.91 -17.57
CA GLY A 78 10.46 -1.18 -17.42
C GLY A 78 11.50 -1.94 -16.61
N ALA A 79 11.09 -2.55 -15.49
CA ALA A 79 11.98 -3.37 -14.66
C ALA A 79 12.55 -4.59 -15.40
N ARG A 80 11.80 -5.21 -16.32
CA ARG A 80 12.28 -6.31 -17.18
C ARG A 80 13.36 -5.87 -18.17
N MET A 81 13.37 -4.60 -18.57
CA MET A 81 14.37 -4.02 -19.47
C MET A 81 15.57 -3.41 -18.75
N ALA A 82 15.41 -3.13 -17.46
CA ALA A 82 16.44 -2.58 -16.60
C ALA A 82 17.61 -3.56 -16.44
N SER A 83 18.81 -3.00 -16.33
CA SER A 83 20.07 -3.74 -16.25
C SER A 83 20.91 -3.40 -15.02
N ALA A 84 20.54 -2.33 -14.31
CA ALA A 84 21.25 -1.90 -13.12
C ALA A 84 20.79 -2.68 -11.86
N PRO A 85 21.64 -2.80 -10.84
CA PRO A 85 21.29 -3.50 -9.60
C PRO A 85 20.36 -2.70 -8.67
N LEU A 86 20.07 -1.43 -8.98
CA LEU A 86 19.19 -0.58 -8.20
C LEU A 86 18.12 0.03 -9.10
N PHE A 87 16.86 -0.19 -8.75
CA PHE A 87 15.72 0.44 -9.43
C PHE A 87 15.30 1.68 -8.66
N VAL A 88 15.09 2.78 -9.39
CA VAL A 88 14.45 4.00 -8.89
C VAL A 88 13.15 4.14 -9.70
N PHE A 89 12.01 4.00 -9.04
CA PHE A 89 10.72 4.28 -9.64
C PHE A 89 10.39 5.75 -9.41
N LEU A 90 10.06 6.45 -10.49
CA LEU A 90 9.73 7.87 -10.51
C LEU A 90 8.52 8.06 -11.42
N ASP A 91 7.47 8.69 -10.91
CA ASP A 91 6.29 8.97 -11.74
C ASP A 91 6.58 10.02 -12.82
N THR A 92 5.88 9.92 -13.95
CA THR A 92 5.87 11.00 -14.93
C THR A 92 5.31 12.26 -14.30
N GLY A 93 6.09 13.35 -14.36
CA GLY A 93 5.78 14.59 -13.64
C GLY A 93 6.57 14.75 -12.33
N GLY A 94 7.42 13.79 -11.96
CA GLY A 94 8.37 13.92 -10.85
C GLY A 94 9.55 14.82 -11.21
N MET A 95 9.54 16.07 -10.75
CA MET A 95 10.61 17.04 -10.96
C MET A 95 11.66 16.91 -9.87
N VAL A 96 12.90 16.66 -10.27
CA VAL A 96 13.99 16.32 -9.34
C VAL A 96 15.16 17.28 -9.48
N GLY A 97 15.89 17.49 -8.38
CA GLY A 97 17.13 18.25 -8.39
C GLY A 97 18.35 17.43 -8.82
N PRO A 98 19.51 18.07 -9.11
CA PRO A 98 20.75 17.41 -9.52
C PRO A 98 21.24 16.29 -8.60
N GLY A 99 20.99 16.41 -7.29
CA GLY A 99 21.45 15.44 -6.28
C GLY A 99 20.53 14.24 -6.07
N PHE A 100 19.45 14.11 -6.83
CA PHE A 100 18.40 13.11 -6.61
C PHE A 100 18.93 11.66 -6.67
N LEU A 101 19.59 11.28 -7.76
CA LEU A 101 20.12 9.92 -7.92
C LEU A 101 21.24 9.62 -6.91
N ARG A 102 22.09 10.61 -6.62
CA ARG A 102 23.14 10.50 -5.59
C ARG A 102 22.54 10.27 -4.20
N ALA A 103 21.42 10.92 -3.87
CA ALA A 103 20.74 10.73 -2.59
C ALA A 103 20.22 9.29 -2.44
N HIS A 104 19.60 8.72 -3.48
CA HIS A 104 19.23 7.30 -3.47
C HIS A 104 20.45 6.40 -3.29
N LEU A 105 21.53 6.61 -4.06
CA LEU A 105 22.76 5.83 -3.93
C LEU A 105 23.34 5.89 -2.51
N ALA A 106 23.34 7.07 -1.89
CA ALA A 106 23.83 7.25 -0.53
C ALA A 106 23.06 6.39 0.49
N GLU A 107 21.74 6.30 0.39
CA GLU A 107 20.93 5.49 1.31
C GLU A 107 21.18 3.98 1.15
N HIS A 108 21.41 3.52 -0.08
CA HIS A 108 21.74 2.12 -0.38
C HIS A 108 23.20 1.77 -0.08
N ALA A 109 24.09 2.76 -0.01
CA ALA A 109 25.49 2.56 0.38
C ALA A 109 25.69 2.45 1.91
N ARG A 110 24.71 2.88 2.72
CA ARG A 110 24.77 2.77 4.17
C ARG A 110 24.82 1.28 4.61
N PRO A 111 25.58 0.93 5.65
CA PRO A 111 25.67 -0.44 6.14
C PRO A 111 24.31 -0.97 6.63
N GLY A 112 24.14 -2.29 6.74
CA GLY A 112 22.92 -2.91 7.28
C GLY A 112 22.07 -3.72 6.28
N GLY A 113 22.61 -4.08 5.12
CA GLY A 113 21.92 -4.93 4.14
C GLY A 113 20.91 -4.18 3.25
N PRO A 114 20.18 -4.93 2.40
CA PRO A 114 19.23 -4.35 1.45
C PRO A 114 18.06 -3.68 2.16
N ARG A 115 17.52 -2.63 1.54
CA ARG A 115 16.37 -1.86 2.03
C ARG A 115 15.63 -1.23 0.86
N ALA A 116 14.37 -0.91 1.05
CA ALA A 116 13.60 -0.09 0.13
C ALA A 116 13.57 1.35 0.65
N ILE A 117 13.82 2.33 -0.22
CA ILE A 117 13.80 3.74 0.14
C ILE A 117 12.49 4.36 -0.33
N VAL A 118 11.78 4.97 0.61
CA VAL A 118 10.66 5.87 0.34
C VAL A 118 11.23 7.28 0.23
N GLY A 119 11.20 7.85 -0.96
CA GLY A 119 11.62 9.23 -1.18
C GLY A 119 10.53 10.21 -0.76
N TYR A 120 10.96 11.38 -0.29
CA TYR A 120 10.05 12.45 0.10
C TYR A 120 9.47 13.13 -1.14
N ALA A 121 8.17 13.42 -1.16
CA ALA A 121 7.47 13.97 -2.32
C ALA A 121 6.81 15.32 -1.97
N TYR A 122 7.42 16.43 -2.38
CA TYR A 122 6.84 17.77 -2.26
C TYR A 122 5.75 18.00 -3.30
N GLY A 123 4.81 18.89 -3.00
CA GLY A 123 3.77 19.28 -3.95
C GLY A 123 2.77 18.17 -4.31
N TYR A 124 2.88 17.00 -3.67
CA TYR A 124 1.88 15.94 -3.81
C TYR A 124 0.75 16.18 -2.81
N ASN A 125 -0.37 16.72 -3.28
CA ASN A 125 -1.59 16.79 -2.47
C ASN A 125 -2.84 16.70 -3.36
N PRO A 126 -3.64 15.61 -3.26
CA PRO A 126 -4.88 15.48 -4.03
C PRO A 126 -5.96 16.48 -3.60
N ASP A 127 -5.76 17.19 -2.48
CA ASP A 127 -6.74 18.09 -1.88
C ASP A 127 -6.42 19.56 -2.13
N TYR A 128 -5.50 19.85 -3.05
CA TYR A 128 -5.23 21.24 -3.44
C TYR A 128 -6.46 21.93 -4.03
N GLY A 129 -6.63 23.19 -3.66
CA GLY A 129 -7.43 24.13 -4.40
C GLY A 129 -6.67 24.68 -5.61
N HIS A 130 -7.38 25.32 -6.52
CA HIS A 130 -6.79 25.94 -7.72
C HIS A 130 -5.66 26.90 -7.38
N ASP A 131 -5.80 27.71 -6.33
CA ASP A 131 -4.78 28.68 -5.91
C ASP A 131 -3.42 28.04 -5.58
N GLN A 132 -3.39 26.87 -4.92
CA GLN A 132 -2.13 26.18 -4.61
C GLN A 132 -1.50 25.55 -5.85
N VAL A 133 -2.32 24.92 -6.71
CA VAL A 133 -1.88 24.36 -7.99
C VAL A 133 -1.25 25.45 -8.85
N ASP A 134 -1.94 26.59 -8.98
CA ASP A 134 -1.48 27.74 -9.77
C ASP A 134 -0.20 28.34 -9.19
N ALA A 135 -0.10 28.46 -7.87
CA ALA A 135 1.11 28.98 -7.21
C ALA A 135 2.35 28.10 -7.47
N ILE A 136 2.20 26.77 -7.39
CA ILE A 136 3.29 25.84 -7.70
C ILE A 136 3.64 25.92 -9.19
N ALA A 137 2.66 25.89 -10.08
CA ALA A 137 2.86 25.96 -11.52
C ALA A 137 3.55 27.28 -11.94
N GLU A 138 3.11 28.42 -11.39
CA GLU A 138 3.73 29.73 -11.62
C GLU A 138 5.19 29.74 -11.14
N ALA A 139 5.47 29.20 -9.96
CA ALA A 139 6.83 29.09 -9.44
C ALA A 139 7.70 28.22 -10.37
N MET A 140 7.22 27.03 -10.74
CA MET A 140 7.96 26.10 -11.62
C MET A 140 8.23 26.68 -13.02
N SER A 141 7.39 27.61 -13.49
CA SER A 141 7.64 28.32 -14.76
C SER A 141 8.79 29.33 -14.71
N ARG A 142 9.24 29.72 -13.50
CA ARG A 142 10.23 30.80 -13.28
C ARG A 142 11.52 30.34 -12.63
N MET A 143 11.49 29.25 -11.88
CA MET A 143 12.61 28.77 -11.09
C MET A 143 12.70 27.24 -11.13
N PRO A 144 13.92 26.68 -10.99
CA PRO A 144 14.10 25.24 -10.97
C PRO A 144 13.55 24.64 -9.65
N PRO A 145 13.24 23.33 -9.60
CA PRO A 145 12.47 22.71 -8.53
C PRO A 145 13.14 22.82 -7.16
N GLU A 146 14.46 22.93 -7.09
CA GLU A 146 15.19 23.09 -5.83
C GLU A 146 14.84 24.44 -5.18
N GLN A 147 14.73 25.50 -5.99
CA GLN A 147 14.31 26.82 -5.52
C GLN A 147 12.82 26.85 -5.17
N VAL A 148 11.98 26.12 -5.91
CA VAL A 148 10.55 25.97 -5.57
C VAL A 148 10.40 25.31 -4.20
N VAL A 149 11.15 24.23 -3.97
CA VAL A 149 11.14 23.53 -2.69
C VAL A 149 11.62 24.43 -1.56
N GLU A 150 12.73 25.14 -1.74
CA GLU A 150 13.22 26.13 -0.77
C GLU A 150 12.19 27.23 -0.48
N HIS A 151 11.48 27.70 -1.50
CA HIS A 151 10.49 28.77 -1.38
C HIS A 151 9.27 28.34 -0.54
N PHE A 152 8.77 27.12 -0.74
CA PHE A 152 7.54 26.66 -0.12
C PHE A 152 7.72 25.70 1.06
N THR A 153 8.93 25.25 1.40
CA THR A 153 9.12 24.26 2.49
C THR A 153 8.64 24.72 3.87
N GLY A 154 8.42 26.01 4.09
CA GLY A 154 7.80 26.54 5.31
C GLY A 154 6.27 26.43 5.35
N GLN A 155 5.65 26.04 4.24
CA GLN A 155 4.20 25.94 4.08
C GLN A 155 3.75 24.49 4.24
N SER A 156 2.93 24.20 5.26
CA SER A 156 2.49 22.84 5.56
C SER A 156 1.75 22.17 4.40
N TRP A 157 1.03 22.93 3.58
CA TRP A 157 0.31 22.42 2.42
C TRP A 157 1.23 21.95 1.29
N PHE A 158 2.47 22.44 1.23
CA PHE A 158 3.44 22.07 0.19
C PHE A 158 4.26 20.83 0.54
N LEU A 159 4.28 20.46 1.82
CA LEU A 159 4.95 19.27 2.31
C LEU A 159 4.32 18.00 1.72
N ASP A 160 5.04 16.89 1.82
CA ASP A 160 4.51 15.58 1.46
C ASP A 160 3.20 15.32 2.20
N VAL A 161 2.19 14.79 1.51
CA VAL A 161 0.90 14.42 2.14
C VAL A 161 1.10 13.46 3.32
N ARG A 162 2.18 12.68 3.31
CA ARG A 162 2.57 11.76 4.38
C ARG A 162 3.37 12.44 5.50
N HIS A 163 3.65 13.75 5.44
CA HIS A 163 4.51 14.46 6.39
C HIS A 163 4.05 14.33 7.83
N GLY A 164 2.75 14.48 8.11
CA GLY A 164 2.23 14.33 9.47
C GLY A 164 2.46 12.93 10.04
N LEU A 165 2.40 11.89 9.20
CA LEU A 165 2.75 10.53 9.61
C LEU A 165 4.25 10.37 9.82
N TYR A 166 5.08 10.94 8.94
CA TYR A 166 6.53 10.92 9.14
C TYR A 166 6.92 11.61 10.45
N GLU A 167 6.40 12.81 10.71
CA GLU A 167 6.69 13.59 11.93
C GLU A 167 6.27 12.83 13.20
N LYS A 168 5.08 12.22 13.20
CA LYS A 168 4.58 11.40 14.32
C LYS A 168 5.55 10.30 14.75
N TYR A 169 6.31 9.74 13.81
CA TYR A 169 7.29 8.68 14.08
C TYR A 169 8.74 9.18 14.02
N ASP A 170 8.98 10.47 14.24
CA ASP A 170 10.32 11.10 14.20
C ASP A 170 11.08 10.81 12.89
N PHE A 171 10.35 10.71 11.77
CA PHE A 171 10.86 10.36 10.44
C PHE A 171 11.53 8.96 10.36
N ASP A 172 11.23 8.08 11.32
CA ASP A 172 11.76 6.73 11.43
C ASP A 172 10.65 5.68 11.18
N LEU A 173 10.58 5.20 9.94
CA LEU A 173 9.55 4.24 9.52
C LEU A 173 9.65 2.90 10.26
N SER A 174 10.79 2.56 10.88
CA SER A 174 10.92 1.32 11.67
C SER A 174 10.04 1.31 12.92
N ARG A 175 9.54 2.48 13.33
CA ARG A 175 8.63 2.63 14.48
C ARG A 175 7.17 2.36 14.12
N MET A 176 6.82 2.35 12.83
CA MET A 176 5.47 2.03 12.36
C MET A 176 5.22 0.53 12.45
N ALA A 177 3.96 0.15 12.71
CA ALA A 177 3.52 -1.24 12.61
C ALA A 177 3.46 -1.68 11.14
N ILE A 178 3.09 -0.75 10.25
CA ILE A 178 2.89 -1.00 8.81
C ILE A 178 3.55 0.09 7.95
N PRO A 179 4.89 0.20 7.93
CA PRO A 179 5.59 1.24 7.16
C PRO A 179 5.32 1.19 5.65
N TRP A 180 4.90 0.04 5.13
CA TRP A 180 4.52 -0.16 3.73
C TRP A 180 3.26 0.61 3.31
N LEU A 181 2.46 1.10 4.27
CA LEU A 181 1.37 2.05 4.01
C LEU A 181 1.87 3.31 3.27
N LEU A 182 3.14 3.68 3.48
CA LEU A 182 3.74 4.90 2.93
C LEU A 182 4.56 4.64 1.66
N PHE A 183 4.55 3.43 1.13
CA PHE A 183 5.32 3.06 -0.06
C PHE A 183 4.60 3.52 -1.34
N PHE A 184 4.71 4.81 -1.68
CA PHE A 184 4.12 5.38 -2.91
C PHE A 184 5.20 5.57 -3.96
N THR A 185 5.02 4.96 -5.13
CA THR A 185 6.08 4.87 -6.16
C THR A 185 6.27 6.13 -7.00
N ILE A 186 5.61 7.23 -6.59
CA ILE A 186 5.93 8.60 -6.98
C ILE A 186 7.45 8.81 -6.94
N ASN A 187 8.10 8.31 -5.89
CA ASN A 187 9.53 8.35 -5.69
C ASN A 187 9.96 7.26 -4.70
N VAL A 188 10.42 6.11 -5.21
CA VAL A 188 10.99 5.04 -4.38
C VAL A 188 12.20 4.41 -5.04
N SER A 189 13.03 3.71 -4.26
CA SER A 189 14.07 2.86 -4.84
C SER A 189 14.21 1.53 -4.11
N VAL A 190 14.44 0.48 -4.87
CA VAL A 190 14.51 -0.91 -4.39
C VAL A 190 15.66 -1.60 -5.12
N PRO A 191 16.50 -2.40 -4.45
CA PRO A 191 17.51 -3.15 -5.19
C PRO A 191 16.82 -4.22 -6.06
N ALA A 192 17.32 -4.38 -7.28
CA ALA A 192 16.68 -5.17 -8.33
C ALA A 192 16.44 -6.63 -7.90
N LYS A 193 17.38 -7.18 -7.12
CA LYS A 193 17.28 -8.53 -6.58
C LYS A 193 16.03 -8.69 -5.71
N GLU A 194 15.86 -7.84 -4.70
CA GLU A 194 14.73 -7.90 -3.77
C GLU A 194 13.40 -7.66 -4.49
N PHE A 195 13.37 -6.73 -5.47
CA PHE A 195 12.20 -6.51 -6.32
C PHE A 195 11.80 -7.78 -7.09
N HIS A 196 12.76 -8.48 -7.70
CA HIS A 196 12.49 -9.71 -8.45
C HIS A 196 12.15 -10.90 -7.54
N GLU A 197 12.79 -11.01 -6.37
CA GLU A 197 12.52 -12.07 -5.39
C GLU A 197 11.09 -11.98 -4.84
N VAL A 198 10.60 -10.76 -4.62
CA VAL A 198 9.19 -10.57 -4.25
C VAL A 198 8.26 -10.62 -5.44
N GLY A 199 8.73 -10.79 -6.68
CA GLY A 199 7.88 -10.95 -7.87
C GLY A 199 7.32 -9.65 -8.46
N GLY A 200 7.92 -8.50 -8.13
CA GLY A 200 7.53 -7.19 -8.68
C GLY A 200 6.12 -6.72 -8.30
N PHE A 201 5.59 -5.79 -9.09
CA PHE A 201 4.21 -5.32 -8.96
C PHE A 201 3.24 -6.45 -9.32
N ASP A 202 2.13 -6.53 -8.59
CA ASP A 202 1.01 -7.39 -8.96
C ASP A 202 0.25 -6.76 -10.13
N GLU A 203 0.32 -7.39 -11.30
CA GLU A 203 -0.29 -6.88 -12.53
C GLU A 203 -1.83 -7.09 -12.55
N GLY A 204 -2.40 -7.68 -11.50
CA GLY A 204 -3.85 -7.80 -11.30
C GLY A 204 -4.54 -6.51 -10.84
N PHE A 205 -3.79 -5.50 -10.41
CA PHE A 205 -4.32 -4.15 -10.16
C PHE A 205 -4.53 -3.42 -11.50
N ASP A 206 -5.79 -3.35 -11.93
CA ASP A 206 -6.25 -2.82 -13.23
C ASP A 206 -6.99 -1.46 -13.12
N ARG A 207 -6.90 -0.84 -11.95
CA ARG A 207 -7.51 0.44 -11.57
C ARG A 207 -6.53 1.25 -10.74
N TRP A 208 -6.80 2.54 -10.54
CA TRP A 208 -5.88 3.41 -9.82
C TRP A 208 -5.73 3.02 -8.33
N GLY A 209 -4.48 2.94 -7.87
CA GLY A 209 -4.09 2.83 -6.46
C GLY A 209 -3.91 1.40 -5.93
N CYS A 210 -3.22 1.31 -4.79
CA CYS A 210 -2.87 0.08 -4.04
C CYS A 210 -1.75 -0.79 -4.59
N GLU A 211 -1.42 -0.73 -5.88
CA GLU A 211 -0.35 -1.53 -6.50
C GLU A 211 1.01 -1.24 -5.85
N ASP A 212 1.24 0.02 -5.46
CA ASP A 212 2.45 0.49 -4.81
C ASP A 212 2.54 -0.02 -3.36
N MET A 213 1.46 0.19 -2.59
CA MET A 213 1.37 -0.30 -1.20
C MET A 213 1.49 -1.81 -1.14
N HIS A 214 0.96 -2.54 -2.13
CA HIS A 214 1.09 -3.99 -2.24
C HIS A 214 2.53 -4.42 -2.46
N LEU A 215 3.27 -3.78 -3.38
CA LEU A 215 4.70 -4.04 -3.54
C LEU A 215 5.46 -3.75 -2.23
N GLY A 216 5.20 -2.61 -1.59
CA GLY A 216 5.77 -2.26 -0.28
C GLY A 216 5.47 -3.33 0.78
N PHE A 217 4.26 -3.85 0.81
CA PHE A 217 3.83 -4.92 1.71
C PHE A 217 4.60 -6.22 1.44
N ARG A 218 4.78 -6.62 0.16
CA ARG A 218 5.54 -7.83 -0.21
C ARG A 218 7.01 -7.72 0.18
N LEU A 219 7.62 -6.55 -0.03
CA LEU A 219 8.98 -6.25 0.42
C LEU A 219 9.10 -6.32 1.95
N PHE A 220 8.15 -5.73 2.66
CA PHE A 220 8.12 -5.78 4.12
C PHE A 220 7.97 -7.22 4.64
N LYS A 221 7.06 -8.01 4.06
CA LYS A 221 6.85 -9.42 4.42
C LYS A 221 8.05 -10.31 4.10
N SER A 222 8.87 -9.97 3.10
CA SER A 222 10.13 -10.69 2.82
C SER A 222 11.29 -10.26 3.72
N GLY A 223 11.06 -9.30 4.63
CA GLY A 223 12.06 -8.81 5.58
C GLY A 223 12.91 -7.65 5.09
N VAL A 224 12.57 -7.04 3.94
CA VAL A 224 13.24 -5.84 3.43
C VAL A 224 12.73 -4.62 4.21
N PRO A 225 13.58 -3.90 4.96
CA PRO A 225 13.16 -2.70 5.68
C PRO A 225 12.78 -1.57 4.72
N LEU A 226 11.78 -0.78 5.08
CA LEU A 226 11.43 0.47 4.39
C LEU A 226 12.02 1.65 5.17
N VAL A 227 12.70 2.55 4.46
CA VAL A 227 13.40 3.70 5.06
C VAL A 227 13.01 4.97 4.32
N LEU A 228 12.64 6.01 5.06
CA LEU A 228 12.40 7.34 4.50
C LEU A 228 13.73 8.02 4.19
N SER A 229 13.84 8.64 3.01
CA SER A 229 14.90 9.60 2.71
C SER A 229 14.32 10.95 2.34
N ARG A 230 14.61 11.96 3.17
CA ARG A 230 14.23 13.35 2.92
C ARG A 230 15.16 14.05 1.93
N THR A 231 16.34 13.50 1.71
CA THR A 231 17.32 14.04 0.75
C THR A 231 17.08 13.51 -0.67
N ALA A 232 16.52 12.31 -0.80
CA ALA A 232 16.06 11.77 -2.07
C ALA A 232 14.62 12.25 -2.34
N TRP A 233 14.47 13.55 -2.62
CA TRP A 233 13.16 14.18 -2.79
C TRP A 233 12.79 14.34 -4.27
N ALA A 234 11.48 14.36 -4.53
CA ALA A 234 10.89 14.78 -5.80
C ALA A 234 9.81 15.84 -5.54
N LEU A 235 9.59 16.72 -6.51
CA LEU A 235 8.47 17.66 -6.56
C LEU A 235 7.49 17.16 -7.61
N GLU A 236 6.25 16.89 -7.22
CA GLU A 236 5.23 16.49 -8.20
C GLU A 236 4.72 17.69 -8.99
N TYR A 237 4.67 17.55 -10.32
CA TYR A 237 4.04 18.54 -11.18
C TYR A 237 2.52 18.63 -10.91
N PRO A 238 1.97 19.82 -10.65
CA PRO A 238 0.54 19.98 -10.36
C PRO A 238 -0.33 19.55 -11.54
N HIS A 239 -1.33 18.71 -11.28
CA HIS A 239 -2.30 18.31 -12.30
C HIS A 239 -3.66 17.98 -11.67
N GLU A 240 -4.73 18.14 -12.45
CA GLU A 240 -6.10 17.86 -12.00
C GLU A 240 -6.29 16.36 -11.66
N ARG A 241 -7.08 16.10 -10.63
CA ARG A 241 -7.44 14.76 -10.15
C ARG A 241 -8.94 14.62 -9.97
N ASN A 242 -9.47 13.42 -10.18
CA ASN A 242 -10.87 13.11 -9.93
C ASN A 242 -11.02 12.22 -8.69
N ARG A 243 -10.92 12.86 -7.51
CA ARG A 243 -10.89 12.18 -6.21
C ARG A 243 -12.05 11.19 -6.00
N ALA A 244 -13.25 11.51 -6.49
CA ALA A 244 -14.41 10.64 -6.30
C ALA A 244 -14.27 9.31 -7.06
N ASN A 245 -13.78 9.36 -8.30
CA ASN A 245 -13.51 8.16 -9.08
C ASN A 245 -12.32 7.39 -8.51
N ASP A 246 -11.25 8.10 -8.15
CA ASP A 246 -10.04 7.51 -7.57
C ASP A 246 -10.34 6.70 -6.30
N MET A 247 -11.24 7.20 -5.44
CA MET A 247 -11.62 6.50 -4.20
C MET A 247 -12.47 5.24 -4.45
N GLN A 248 -13.28 5.21 -5.51
CA GLN A 248 -14.03 4.00 -5.89
C GLN A 248 -13.08 2.90 -6.39
N ASP A 249 -12.12 3.29 -7.22
CA ASP A 249 -11.08 2.39 -7.75
C ASP A 249 -10.22 1.82 -6.63
N VAL A 250 -9.76 2.67 -5.70
CA VAL A 250 -9.02 2.24 -4.50
C VAL A 250 -9.82 1.24 -3.67
N ALA A 251 -11.12 1.47 -3.44
CA ALA A 251 -11.95 0.55 -2.67
C ALA A 251 -12.07 -0.83 -3.34
N ILE A 252 -12.15 -0.89 -4.68
CA ILE A 252 -12.16 -2.14 -5.44
C ILE A 252 -10.81 -2.86 -5.30
N ASN A 253 -9.70 -2.12 -5.47
CA ASN A 253 -8.35 -2.66 -5.38
C ASN A 253 -8.00 -3.14 -3.97
N LEU A 254 -8.46 -2.46 -2.91
CA LEU A 254 -8.27 -2.93 -1.53
C LEU A 254 -9.00 -4.23 -1.24
N ARG A 255 -10.21 -4.42 -1.79
CA ARG A 255 -10.92 -5.71 -1.70
C ARG A 255 -10.20 -6.80 -2.47
N TYR A 256 -9.61 -6.48 -3.63
CA TYR A 256 -8.75 -7.42 -4.36
C TYR A 256 -7.51 -7.81 -3.54
N PHE A 257 -6.82 -6.82 -2.97
CA PHE A 257 -5.66 -7.03 -2.10
C PHE A 257 -6.02 -7.95 -0.92
N LEU A 258 -7.11 -7.65 -0.21
CA LEU A 258 -7.57 -8.45 0.93
C LEU A 258 -7.90 -9.91 0.55
N ARG A 259 -8.44 -10.15 -0.65
CA ARG A 259 -8.69 -11.52 -1.15
C ARG A 259 -7.40 -12.29 -1.41
N GLY A 260 -6.36 -11.63 -1.93
CA GLY A 260 -5.06 -12.26 -2.16
C GLY A 260 -4.24 -12.43 -0.88
N TRP A 261 -4.47 -11.57 0.12
CA TRP A 261 -3.68 -11.48 1.34
C TRP A 261 -4.56 -11.32 2.57
N GLU A 262 -4.87 -12.46 3.20
CA GLU A 262 -5.63 -12.50 4.45
C GLU A 262 -4.74 -12.10 5.62
N GLU A 263 -4.77 -10.81 5.91
CA GLU A 263 -4.00 -10.17 6.97
C GLU A 263 -4.86 -9.09 7.65
N PRO A 264 -4.91 -9.04 9.00
CA PRO A 264 -5.64 -8.02 9.75
C PRO A 264 -5.34 -6.59 9.31
N GLN A 265 -4.07 -6.27 9.04
CA GLN A 265 -3.70 -4.95 8.57
C GLN A 265 -4.28 -4.62 7.18
N VAL A 266 -4.33 -5.56 6.24
CA VAL A 266 -4.91 -5.34 4.91
C VAL A 266 -6.43 -5.16 5.01
N GLU A 267 -7.08 -5.87 5.94
CA GLU A 267 -8.50 -5.71 6.24
C GLU A 267 -8.82 -4.31 6.77
N LEU A 268 -8.01 -3.80 7.70
CA LEU A 268 -8.14 -2.43 8.20
C LEU A 268 -7.93 -1.39 7.10
N LEU A 269 -6.97 -1.59 6.19
CA LEU A 269 -6.81 -0.70 5.03
C LEU A 269 -8.10 -0.67 4.19
N ALA A 270 -8.64 -1.84 3.85
CA ALA A 270 -9.85 -1.98 3.05
C ALA A 270 -11.09 -1.35 3.72
N LEU A 271 -11.11 -1.28 5.05
CA LEU A 271 -12.18 -0.63 5.81
C LEU A 271 -12.00 0.89 5.94
N LEU A 272 -10.78 1.35 6.24
CA LEU A 272 -10.51 2.72 6.71
C LEU A 272 -10.15 3.70 5.59
N ILE A 273 -9.50 3.24 4.52
CA ILE A 273 -9.17 4.14 3.40
C ILE A 273 -10.44 4.71 2.74
N PRO A 274 -11.48 3.90 2.42
CA PRO A 274 -12.73 4.44 1.89
C PRO A 274 -13.46 5.42 2.82
N ARG A 275 -13.14 5.40 4.13
CA ARG A 275 -13.68 6.33 5.14
C ARG A 275 -12.84 7.60 5.29
N LEU A 276 -11.81 7.78 4.47
CA LEU A 276 -10.85 8.89 4.54
C LEU A 276 -10.08 8.94 5.87
N LEU A 277 -9.88 7.79 6.51
CA LEU A 277 -9.17 7.65 7.79
C LEU A 277 -7.72 7.17 7.61
N PHE A 278 -7.06 7.56 6.51
CA PHE A 278 -5.70 7.10 6.18
C PHE A 278 -4.68 7.31 7.31
N GLY A 279 -4.76 8.46 8.01
CA GLY A 279 -3.82 8.82 9.08
C GLY A 279 -3.91 7.98 10.36
N THR A 280 -4.99 7.21 10.57
CA THR A 280 -5.20 6.42 11.80
C THR A 280 -4.83 4.95 11.64
N ILE A 281 -4.58 4.49 10.41
CA ILE A 281 -4.48 3.06 10.10
C ILE A 281 -3.33 2.37 10.85
N ASP A 282 -2.16 3.02 11.00
CA ASP A 282 -1.04 2.42 11.76
C ASP A 282 -1.38 2.23 13.25
N ASP A 283 -2.11 3.19 13.85
CA ASP A 283 -2.53 3.09 15.25
C ASP A 283 -3.53 1.96 15.46
N GLU A 284 -4.49 1.83 14.54
CA GLU A 284 -5.46 0.75 14.61
C GLU A 284 -4.81 -0.62 14.37
N CYS A 285 -3.87 -0.72 13.43
CA CYS A 285 -3.08 -1.93 13.25
C CYS A 285 -2.30 -2.30 14.51
N ARG A 286 -1.67 -1.31 15.16
CA ARG A 286 -0.94 -1.53 16.41
C ARG A 286 -1.87 -1.98 17.53
N ALA A 287 -3.02 -1.34 17.71
CA ALA A 287 -4.00 -1.72 18.71
C ALA A 287 -4.49 -3.17 18.52
N VAL A 288 -4.73 -3.58 17.27
CA VAL A 288 -5.13 -4.96 16.95
C VAL A 288 -4.00 -5.95 17.24
N LEU A 289 -2.74 -5.63 16.88
CA LEU A 289 -1.59 -6.49 17.14
C LEU A 289 -1.29 -6.63 18.64
N ASP A 290 -1.33 -5.52 19.39
CA ASP A 290 -1.14 -5.51 20.84
C ASP A 290 -2.23 -6.32 21.55
N TRP A 291 -3.47 -6.18 21.11
CA TRP A 291 -4.58 -6.98 21.61
C TRP A 291 -4.43 -8.46 21.27
N ALA A 292 -4.09 -8.81 20.02
CA ALA A 292 -3.84 -10.19 19.60
C ALA A 292 -2.81 -10.88 20.51
N ALA A 293 -1.73 -10.17 20.84
CA ALA A 293 -0.70 -10.67 21.75
C ALA A 293 -1.23 -10.85 23.18
N SER A 294 -2.04 -9.92 23.70
CA SER A 294 -2.54 -9.97 25.08
C SER A 294 -3.56 -11.09 25.32
N VAL A 295 -4.33 -11.48 24.29
CA VAL A 295 -5.32 -12.57 24.40
C VAL A 295 -4.85 -13.89 23.80
N ARG A 296 -3.57 -14.05 23.43
CA ARG A 296 -3.08 -15.28 22.76
C ARG A 296 -3.40 -16.58 23.54
N ASP A 297 -3.39 -16.53 24.86
CA ASP A 297 -3.66 -17.70 25.73
C ASP A 297 -5.14 -17.87 26.12
N LEU A 298 -6.02 -16.96 25.68
CA LEU A 298 -7.45 -17.01 25.97
C LEU A 298 -8.13 -18.16 25.19
N ASP A 299 -8.59 -19.18 25.92
CA ASP A 299 -9.34 -20.32 25.40
C ASP A 299 -10.85 -20.01 25.44
N VAL A 300 -11.45 -19.92 24.26
CA VAL A 300 -12.88 -19.63 24.06
C VAL A 300 -13.68 -20.84 23.60
N SER A 301 -13.09 -22.05 23.65
CA SER A 301 -13.76 -23.27 23.18
C SER A 301 -15.09 -23.54 23.92
N ALA A 302 -15.17 -23.22 25.21
CA ALA A 302 -16.40 -23.34 26.00
C ALA A 302 -17.47 -22.31 25.59
N GLU A 303 -17.07 -21.10 25.20
CA GLU A 303 -17.99 -20.07 24.69
C GLU A 303 -18.59 -20.51 23.35
N ILE A 304 -17.75 -21.04 22.47
CA ILE A 304 -18.16 -21.59 21.18
C ILE A 304 -19.11 -22.77 21.40
N ASP A 305 -18.78 -23.71 22.28
CA ASP A 305 -19.60 -24.89 22.56
C ASP A 305 -21.01 -24.48 23.01
N ALA A 306 -21.10 -23.55 23.98
CA ALA A 306 -22.37 -23.02 24.46
C ALA A 306 -23.18 -22.33 23.35
N ALA A 307 -22.52 -21.55 22.48
CA ALA A 307 -23.19 -20.82 21.40
C ALA A 307 -23.75 -21.74 20.30
N VAL A 308 -23.17 -22.94 20.10
CA VAL A 308 -23.58 -23.85 19.02
C VAL A 308 -24.52 -24.98 19.45
N GLN A 309 -24.79 -25.14 20.75
CA GLN A 309 -25.67 -26.20 21.28
C GLN A 309 -27.08 -26.21 20.67
N GLU A 310 -27.62 -25.04 20.31
CA GLU A 310 -28.96 -24.91 19.71
C GLU A 310 -28.95 -24.86 18.18
N ILE A 311 -27.77 -24.95 17.56
CA ILE A 311 -27.62 -24.88 16.10
C ILE A 311 -27.77 -26.27 15.51
N ALA A 312 -28.57 -26.39 14.46
CA ALA A 312 -28.71 -27.65 13.75
C ALA A 312 -27.35 -28.14 13.22
N PRO A 313 -27.06 -29.46 13.22
CA PRO A 313 -25.77 -30.00 12.76
C PRO A 313 -25.37 -29.62 11.33
N THR A 314 -26.35 -29.26 10.49
CA THR A 314 -26.16 -28.81 9.10
C THR A 314 -26.09 -27.28 8.96
N GLY A 315 -26.14 -26.55 10.07
CA GLY A 315 -26.09 -25.09 10.08
C GLY A 315 -24.72 -24.58 9.64
N ARG A 316 -24.71 -23.56 8.78
CA ARG A 316 -23.48 -22.88 8.36
C ARG A 316 -23.08 -21.87 9.44
N ILE A 317 -21.91 -22.06 10.03
CA ILE A 317 -21.44 -21.26 11.18
C ILE A 317 -20.18 -20.49 10.82
N VAL A 318 -20.15 -19.23 11.27
CA VAL A 318 -18.94 -18.42 11.35
C VAL A 318 -18.58 -18.21 12.81
N VAL A 319 -17.29 -18.29 13.13
CA VAL A 319 -16.75 -17.90 14.45
C VAL A 319 -15.71 -16.81 14.24
N ILE A 320 -15.92 -15.63 14.83
CA ILE A 320 -14.99 -14.51 14.86
C ILE A 320 -14.28 -14.51 16.22
N GLY A 321 -12.95 -14.56 16.19
CA GLY A 321 -12.11 -14.79 17.36
C GLY A 321 -12.12 -16.27 17.75
N ALA A 322 -11.85 -17.20 16.84
CA ALA A 322 -11.96 -18.64 17.12
C ALA A 322 -10.89 -19.16 18.11
N GLY A 323 -9.76 -18.47 18.26
CA GLY A 323 -8.63 -18.94 19.04
C GLY A 323 -7.99 -20.20 18.45
N GLY A 324 -7.21 -20.90 19.28
CA GLY A 324 -6.44 -22.08 18.85
C GLY A 324 -7.11 -23.42 19.11
N ARG A 325 -8.25 -23.43 19.80
CA ARG A 325 -8.97 -24.63 20.20
C ARG A 325 -10.45 -24.42 19.91
N VAL A 326 -11.02 -25.34 19.14
CA VAL A 326 -12.45 -25.40 18.85
C VAL A 326 -13.04 -26.67 19.47
N PRO A 327 -14.28 -26.62 19.99
CA PRO A 327 -14.88 -27.77 20.64
C PRO A 327 -15.27 -28.84 19.61
N PRO A 328 -15.23 -30.15 19.95
CA PRO A 328 -15.61 -31.23 19.03
C PRO A 328 -17.07 -31.18 18.56
N SER A 329 -17.92 -30.45 19.29
CA SER A 329 -19.33 -30.21 18.96
C SER A 329 -19.52 -29.20 17.83
N LEU A 330 -18.51 -28.36 17.52
CA LEU A 330 -18.57 -27.40 16.43
C LEU A 330 -18.61 -28.15 15.09
N PRO A 331 -19.71 -28.10 14.33
CA PRO A 331 -19.72 -28.66 12.97
C PRO A 331 -18.76 -27.87 12.06
N PRO A 332 -18.52 -28.32 10.83
CA PRO A 332 -17.70 -27.58 9.88
C PRO A 332 -18.09 -26.10 9.82
N ALA A 333 -17.10 -25.23 10.00
CA ALA A 333 -17.31 -23.80 10.24
C ALA A 333 -16.22 -22.97 9.56
N THR A 334 -16.55 -21.70 9.31
CA THR A 334 -15.60 -20.69 8.86
C THR A 334 -15.10 -19.92 10.07
N LEU A 335 -13.79 -19.94 10.29
CA LEU A 335 -13.13 -19.37 11.46
C LEU A 335 -12.36 -18.11 11.05
N PHE A 336 -12.53 -17.04 11.81
CA PHE A 336 -11.73 -15.82 11.71
C PHE A 336 -10.95 -15.65 13.02
N ASP A 337 -9.65 -15.40 12.91
CA ASP A 337 -8.83 -14.98 14.06
C ASP A 337 -7.68 -14.07 13.60
N ILE A 338 -7.34 -13.12 14.46
CA ILE A 338 -6.23 -12.17 14.29
C ILE A 338 -4.86 -12.83 14.49
N ASP A 339 -4.81 -14.05 15.03
CA ASP A 339 -3.59 -14.80 15.26
C ASP A 339 -3.49 -16.00 14.30
N ARG A 340 -2.57 -15.90 13.34
CA ARG A 340 -2.34 -16.91 12.30
C ARG A 340 -2.00 -18.29 12.89
N ASP A 341 -1.19 -18.36 13.94
CA ASP A 341 -0.74 -19.64 14.50
C ASP A 341 -1.88 -20.35 15.24
N LEU A 342 -2.71 -19.59 15.95
CA LEU A 342 -3.91 -20.11 16.59
C LEU A 342 -4.90 -20.64 15.54
N LEU A 343 -5.15 -19.86 14.50
CA LEU A 343 -6.04 -20.26 13.41
C LEU A 343 -5.57 -21.54 12.69
N GLN A 344 -4.27 -21.69 12.45
CA GLN A 344 -3.70 -22.92 11.88
C GLN A 344 -3.93 -24.12 12.81
N ARG A 345 -3.79 -23.95 14.13
CA ARG A 345 -4.10 -25.04 15.09
C ARG A 345 -5.58 -25.42 15.08
N ALA A 346 -6.48 -24.43 15.05
CA ALA A 346 -7.92 -24.67 15.04
C ALA A 346 -8.40 -25.39 13.76
N THR A 347 -7.70 -25.19 12.63
CA THR A 347 -8.07 -25.76 11.33
C THR A 347 -7.31 -27.04 10.95
N ALA A 348 -6.31 -27.45 11.74
CA ALA A 348 -5.44 -28.59 11.43
C ALA A 348 -6.18 -29.93 11.22
N GLY A 349 -7.37 -30.09 11.82
CA GLY A 349 -8.20 -31.28 11.65
C GLY A 349 -8.95 -31.39 10.31
N GLY A 350 -8.88 -30.38 9.45
CA GLY A 350 -9.50 -30.38 8.11
C GLY A 350 -11.02 -30.20 8.08
N GLY A 351 -11.66 -30.04 9.24
CA GLY A 351 -13.11 -29.81 9.36
C GLY A 351 -13.54 -28.34 9.25
N HIS A 352 -12.61 -27.39 9.34
CA HIS A 352 -12.91 -25.96 9.37
C HIS A 352 -12.08 -25.20 8.34
N THR A 353 -12.64 -24.11 7.81
CA THR A 353 -11.93 -23.16 6.94
C THR A 353 -11.49 -21.97 7.78
N GLY A 354 -10.22 -21.57 7.70
CA GLY A 354 -9.70 -20.45 8.48
C GLY A 354 -9.34 -19.25 7.63
N HIS A 355 -9.67 -18.06 8.11
CA HIS A 355 -9.28 -16.77 7.53
C HIS A 355 -8.51 -15.94 8.56
N HIS A 356 -7.28 -15.54 8.22
CA HIS A 356 -6.44 -14.74 9.11
C HIS A 356 -6.80 -13.26 8.99
N ARG A 357 -7.87 -12.89 9.71
CA ARG A 357 -8.55 -11.60 9.64
C ARG A 357 -9.25 -11.34 10.98
N ILE A 358 -9.53 -10.07 11.25
CA ILE A 358 -10.30 -9.56 12.38
C ILE A 358 -11.77 -9.98 12.26
N GLY A 359 -12.32 -10.02 11.03
CA GLY A 359 -13.73 -10.33 10.77
C GLY A 359 -14.61 -9.09 10.57
N LEU A 360 -14.00 -7.93 10.29
CA LEU A 360 -14.67 -6.69 9.92
C LEU A 360 -15.12 -6.70 8.45
N LEU A 361 -14.40 -7.46 7.60
CA LEU A 361 -14.69 -7.69 6.19
C LEU A 361 -14.42 -9.18 5.88
N THR A 362 -15.41 -10.02 6.15
CA THR A 362 -15.31 -11.48 5.99
C THR A 362 -15.14 -11.89 4.52
N GLY A 363 -15.69 -11.10 3.59
CA GLY A 363 -15.74 -11.45 2.17
C GLY A 363 -16.73 -12.56 1.83
N LEU A 364 -17.52 -13.03 2.79
CA LEU A 364 -18.59 -13.99 2.58
C LEU A 364 -19.79 -13.31 1.90
N GLU A 365 -20.60 -14.09 1.18
CA GLU A 365 -21.82 -13.60 0.54
C GLU A 365 -22.89 -13.20 1.58
N ASP A 366 -23.78 -12.28 1.21
CA ASP A 366 -24.89 -11.86 2.07
C ASP A 366 -25.77 -13.06 2.44
N GLN A 367 -26.12 -13.18 3.72
CA GLN A 367 -26.98 -14.24 4.25
C GLN A 367 -26.50 -15.68 3.92
N SER A 368 -25.19 -15.85 3.73
CA SER A 368 -24.54 -17.12 3.41
C SER A 368 -24.29 -18.02 4.61
N VAL A 369 -24.53 -17.54 5.83
CA VAL A 369 -24.40 -18.36 7.05
C VAL A 369 -25.63 -18.24 7.94
N ASP A 370 -25.90 -19.27 8.73
CA ASP A 370 -27.06 -19.30 9.62
C ASP A 370 -26.76 -18.57 10.93
N THR A 371 -25.54 -18.73 11.44
CA THR A 371 -25.11 -18.16 12.72
C THR A 371 -23.69 -17.62 12.65
N VAL A 372 -23.49 -16.44 13.23
CA VAL A 372 -22.18 -15.83 13.50
C VAL A 372 -21.97 -15.79 15.00
N VAL A 373 -20.88 -16.40 15.48
CA VAL A 373 -20.46 -16.35 16.88
C VAL A 373 -19.28 -15.39 17.00
N ILE A 374 -19.37 -14.41 17.88
CA ILE A 374 -18.28 -13.48 18.21
C ILE A 374 -17.83 -13.78 19.65
N THR A 375 -16.57 -14.17 19.81
CA THR A 375 -16.02 -14.64 21.09
C THR A 375 -15.43 -13.51 21.92
N SER A 376 -15.16 -13.79 23.21
CA SER A 376 -14.47 -12.85 24.11
C SER A 376 -13.06 -12.48 23.66
N ARG A 377 -12.46 -13.19 22.67
CA ARG A 377 -11.24 -12.75 22.01
C ARG A 377 -11.39 -11.41 21.29
N MET A 378 -12.61 -10.96 21.01
CA MET A 378 -12.88 -9.63 20.45
C MET A 378 -13.18 -8.55 21.49
N ALA A 379 -13.21 -8.89 22.78
CA ALA A 379 -13.73 -7.99 23.82
C ALA A 379 -12.95 -6.66 23.94
N GLY A 380 -11.61 -6.69 23.89
CA GLY A 380 -10.78 -5.47 23.96
C GLY A 380 -10.74 -4.66 22.68
N LEU A 381 -11.32 -5.19 21.59
CA LEU A 381 -11.52 -4.49 20.32
C LEU A 381 -12.98 -4.02 20.17
N TRP A 382 -13.86 -4.36 21.11
CA TRP A 382 -15.30 -4.15 20.99
C TRP A 382 -15.69 -2.68 20.95
N ASP A 383 -15.14 -1.86 21.86
CA ASP A 383 -15.44 -0.42 21.89
C ASP A 383 -15.02 0.31 20.61
N ARG A 384 -14.02 -0.24 19.90
CA ARG A 384 -13.53 0.29 18.64
C ARG A 384 -14.38 -0.15 17.45
N TRP A 385 -14.75 -1.42 17.43
CA TRP A 385 -15.20 -2.09 16.20
C TRP A 385 -16.55 -2.81 16.32
N SER A 386 -17.28 -2.67 17.42
CA SER A 386 -18.56 -3.37 17.63
C SER A 386 -19.59 -3.05 16.53
N GLU A 387 -19.72 -1.78 16.12
CA GLU A 387 -20.62 -1.40 15.04
C GLU A 387 -20.25 -2.10 13.73
N ASP A 388 -18.97 -2.12 13.37
CA ASP A 388 -18.45 -2.77 12.16
C ASP A 388 -18.59 -4.29 12.20
N LEU A 389 -18.23 -4.92 13.33
CA LEU A 389 -18.37 -6.36 13.56
C LEU A 389 -19.84 -6.80 13.48
N LEU A 390 -20.74 -6.05 14.11
CA LEU A 390 -22.17 -6.36 14.11
C LEU A 390 -22.79 -6.13 12.73
N ALA A 391 -22.39 -5.07 12.03
CA ALA A 391 -22.85 -4.81 10.66
C ALA A 391 -22.42 -5.94 9.71
N GLU A 392 -21.15 -6.35 9.76
CA GLU A 392 -20.64 -7.44 8.94
C GLU A 392 -21.25 -8.79 9.32
N ALA A 393 -21.35 -9.10 10.61
CA ALA A 393 -22.01 -10.31 11.10
C ALA A 393 -23.49 -10.38 10.68
N GLY A 394 -24.21 -9.25 10.73
CA GLY A 394 -25.60 -9.15 10.29
C GLY A 394 -25.76 -9.22 8.77
N ARG A 395 -24.76 -8.78 8.00
CA ARG A 395 -24.76 -8.92 6.54
C ARG A 395 -24.66 -10.39 6.14
N VAL A 396 -23.72 -11.13 6.72
CA VAL A 396 -23.45 -12.53 6.33
C VAL A 396 -24.37 -13.54 7.01
N GLY A 397 -24.84 -13.24 8.22
CA GLY A 397 -25.56 -14.17 9.08
C GLY A 397 -26.99 -13.77 9.39
N ARG A 398 -27.81 -14.77 9.76
CA ARG A 398 -29.19 -14.56 10.24
C ARG A 398 -29.28 -14.36 11.75
N LYS A 399 -28.40 -15.02 12.50
CA LYS A 399 -28.29 -14.94 13.95
C LYS A 399 -26.88 -14.53 14.36
N ILE A 400 -26.78 -13.66 15.34
CA ILE A 400 -25.51 -13.18 15.89
C ILE A 400 -25.47 -13.56 17.38
N HIS A 401 -24.44 -14.26 17.80
CA HIS A 401 -24.18 -14.62 19.20
C HIS A 401 -22.90 -13.94 19.65
N VAL A 402 -23.02 -12.91 20.50
CA VAL A 402 -21.88 -12.31 21.21
C VAL A 402 -21.79 -13.00 22.57
N THR A 403 -20.66 -13.63 22.86
CA THR A 403 -20.52 -14.56 24.01
C THR A 403 -19.97 -13.90 25.28
N PHE A 404 -19.70 -12.60 25.23
CA PHE A 404 -19.20 -11.81 26.35
C PHE A 404 -20.11 -10.59 26.58
N SER A 405 -20.07 -10.06 27.80
CA SER A 405 -20.75 -8.80 28.10
C SER A 405 -19.94 -7.64 27.51
N ALA A 406 -20.53 -6.92 26.56
CA ALA A 406 -20.04 -5.61 26.16
C ALA A 406 -20.06 -4.71 27.41
N HIS A 407 -18.94 -4.11 27.78
CA HIS A 407 -18.94 -3.12 28.85
C HIS A 407 -19.73 -1.92 28.33
N SER A 408 -20.74 -1.51 29.10
CA SER A 408 -21.69 -0.44 28.79
C SER A 408 -21.06 0.95 28.85
#